data_AF-A0A8C6HNZ5-F1
#
_entry.id   AF-A0A8C6HNZ5-F1
#
_cell.length_a   1.000
_cell.length_b   1.000
_cell.length_c   1.000
_cell.angle_alpha   90.00
_cell.angle_beta   90.00
_cell.angle_gamma   90.00
#
_symmetry.space_group_name_H-M   'P 1'
#
loop_
_entity.id
_entity.type
_entity.pdbx_description
1 polymer ?
#
loop_
_entity_poly.entity_id
_entity_poly.type
_entity_poly.pdbx_seq_one_letter_code
_entity_poly.pdbx_strand_id
1 'polypeptide(L)'
;MTGKKHIALFSLGDAQHLYVSGCKSEVLNAGSPELDKSPPFPKVRNSLEAGDDLLTPALWFHTVISEEFVVGENSFQKHLPWERYDTTDTCGNRDPVATSRAVQILDRALKTLAELPEEYRDFYTCQMVSHIQDKAYSKRIKKRTKFSKKLKINKTQLKYLKTVTSINI
;
A
#
# COMPACT_ATOMS: atom_id res chain seq x y z
N MET A 1 19.18 19.50 14.46
CA MET A 1 18.83 18.11 14.86
C MET A 1 20.12 17.31 14.99
N THR A 2 20.23 16.38 15.94
CA THR A 2 21.44 15.56 16.18
C THR A 2 21.16 14.10 15.92
N GLY A 3 22.19 13.36 15.48
CA GLY A 3 22.17 11.91 15.30
C GLY A 3 21.73 11.42 13.91
N LYS A 4 21.93 10.13 13.65
CA LYS A 4 21.67 9.48 12.37
C LYS A 4 20.43 8.58 12.38
N LYS A 5 19.58 8.69 11.34
CA LYS A 5 18.40 7.83 11.15
C LYS A 5 18.30 7.29 9.72
N HIS A 6 17.80 6.08 9.58
CA HIS A 6 17.46 5.45 8.32
C HIS A 6 15.97 5.52 8.07
N ILE A 7 15.58 5.93 6.86
CA ILE A 7 14.19 5.98 6.44
C ILE A 7 14.00 5.10 5.21
N ALA A 8 13.03 4.19 5.30
CA ALA A 8 12.52 3.43 4.17
C ALA A 8 11.17 4.03 3.73
N LEU A 9 11.07 4.44 2.47
CA LEU A 9 9.86 4.97 1.86
C LEU A 9 9.22 3.96 0.92
N PHE A 10 7.89 3.85 0.97
CA PHE A 10 7.10 3.00 0.09
C PHE A 10 6.02 3.81 -0.62
N SER A 11 5.90 3.59 -1.93
CA SER A 11 4.96 4.37 -2.75
C SER A 11 3.53 3.87 -2.58
N LEU A 12 2.57 4.71 -2.98
CA LEU A 12 1.15 4.35 -3.09
C LEU A 12 0.88 3.04 -3.87
N GLY A 13 1.71 2.73 -4.87
CA GLY A 13 1.58 1.50 -5.65
C GLY A 13 1.92 0.24 -4.87
N ASP A 14 2.59 0.40 -3.74
CA ASP A 14 3.07 -0.69 -2.88
C ASP A 14 2.12 -0.95 -1.71
N ALA A 15 1.09 -0.12 -1.51
CA ALA A 15 0.09 -0.26 -0.45
C ALA A 15 -0.55 -1.66 -0.41
N GLN A 16 -0.82 -2.27 -1.56
CA GLN A 16 -1.37 -3.63 -1.66
C GLN A 16 -0.44 -4.73 -1.12
N HIS A 17 0.85 -4.44 -1.00
CA HIS A 17 1.85 -5.38 -0.50
C HIS A 17 2.18 -5.14 0.98
N LEU A 18 1.73 -4.02 1.55
CA LEU A 18 2.04 -3.61 2.92
C LEU A 18 1.05 -4.13 3.97
N TYR A 19 0.05 -4.93 3.58
CA TYR A 19 -0.98 -5.48 4.48
C TYR A 19 -1.51 -4.40 5.43
N VAL A 20 -2.06 -3.34 4.82
CA VAL A 20 -2.41 -2.12 5.53
C VAL A 20 -3.72 -2.34 6.30
N SER A 21 -3.70 -2.01 7.59
CA SER A 21 -4.87 -1.91 8.46
C SER A 21 -4.99 -0.48 8.96
N GLY A 22 -6.01 0.24 8.48
CA GLY A 22 -6.15 1.68 8.69
C GLY A 22 -4.96 2.45 8.10
N CYS A 23 -4.25 3.21 8.93
CA CYS A 23 -3.06 3.98 8.55
C CYS A 23 -1.72 3.27 8.85
N LYS A 24 -1.75 2.01 9.30
CA LYS A 24 -0.55 1.26 9.72
C LYS A 24 -0.37 0.00 8.84
N SER A 25 0.87 -0.40 8.66
CA SER A 25 1.21 -1.69 8.06
C SER A 25 1.31 -2.75 9.16
N GLU A 26 0.83 -3.96 8.88
CA GLU A 26 1.05 -5.13 9.76
C GLU A 26 2.50 -5.65 9.70
N VAL A 27 3.31 -5.16 8.74
CA VAL A 27 4.72 -5.54 8.59
C VAL A 27 5.59 -4.72 9.55
N LEU A 28 5.83 -5.27 10.75
CA LEU A 28 6.58 -4.60 11.81
C LEU A 28 8.04 -4.28 11.45
N ASN A 29 8.68 -5.08 10.57
CA ASN A 29 10.10 -4.97 10.25
C ASN A 29 10.41 -4.46 8.84
N ALA A 30 9.47 -3.77 8.19
CA ALA A 30 9.60 -3.33 6.79
C ALA A 30 10.86 -2.49 6.50
N GLY A 31 11.39 -1.78 7.51
CA GLY A 31 12.61 -0.98 7.42
C GLY A 31 13.92 -1.74 7.68
N SER A 32 13.90 -2.93 8.29
CA SER A 32 15.12 -3.63 8.72
C SER A 32 16.03 -4.01 7.53
N PRO A 33 17.36 -3.84 7.65
CA PRO A 33 18.33 -4.32 6.65
C PRO A 33 18.30 -5.83 6.44
N GLU A 34 17.82 -6.62 7.40
CA GLU A 34 17.76 -8.09 7.31
C GLU A 34 16.53 -8.62 6.55
N LEU A 35 15.59 -7.74 6.18
CA LEU A 35 14.31 -8.12 5.58
C LEU A 35 14.37 -8.34 4.05
N ASP A 36 15.41 -9.01 3.57
CA ASP A 36 15.52 -9.49 2.17
C ASP A 36 14.68 -10.77 1.92
N LYS A 37 14.01 -11.31 2.94
CA LYS A 37 13.19 -12.53 2.85
C LYS A 37 11.70 -12.29 2.58
N SER A 38 11.23 -11.04 2.66
CA SER A 38 9.87 -10.67 2.20
C SER A 38 9.91 -10.21 0.74
N PRO A 39 8.83 -10.41 -0.06
CA PRO A 39 8.84 -10.11 -1.48
C PRO A 39 9.38 -8.69 -1.74
N PRO A 40 10.17 -8.47 -2.80
CA PRO A 40 10.98 -7.27 -2.97
C PRO A 40 10.07 -6.04 -3.08
N PHE A 41 9.92 -5.34 -1.97
CA PHE A 41 9.27 -4.04 -1.95
C PHE A 41 10.20 -3.07 -2.67
N PRO A 42 9.73 -2.35 -3.70
CA PRO A 42 10.49 -1.22 -4.22
C PRO A 42 10.50 -0.13 -3.14
N LYS A 43 11.56 -0.15 -2.32
CA LYS A 43 11.78 0.76 -1.20
C LYS A 43 12.90 1.73 -1.56
N VAL A 44 12.68 3.03 -1.32
CA VAL A 44 13.77 4.01 -1.34
C VAL A 44 14.33 4.07 0.08
N ARG A 45 15.63 3.85 0.23
CA ARG A 45 16.33 3.94 1.52
C ARG A 45 17.22 5.16 1.52
N ASN A 46 16.98 6.05 2.46
CA ASN A 46 17.82 7.21 2.69
C ASN A 46 18.35 7.16 4.12
N SER A 47 19.61 7.55 4.29
CA SER A 47 20.17 7.92 5.58
C SER A 47 20.00 9.42 5.72
N LEU A 48 19.54 9.88 6.88
CA LEU A 48 19.45 11.30 7.20
C LEU A 48 20.42 11.60 8.33
N GLU A 49 21.22 12.63 8.12
CA GLU A 49 22.15 13.19 9.08
C GLU A 49 21.59 14.46 9.72
N ALA A 50 22.37 15.00 10.67
CA ALA A 50 22.05 16.22 11.37
C ALA A 50 21.93 17.41 10.40
N GLY A 51 20.70 17.92 10.22
CA GLY A 51 20.42 19.06 9.34
C GLY A 51 19.77 18.70 8.00
N ASP A 52 19.62 17.41 7.71
CA ASP A 52 18.91 16.97 6.51
C ASP A 52 17.39 17.10 6.67
N ASP A 53 16.77 17.65 5.63
CA ASP A 53 15.31 17.71 5.48
C ASP A 53 14.84 16.62 4.51
N LEU A 54 13.78 15.90 4.89
CA LEU A 54 13.13 14.92 4.02
C LEU A 54 11.68 15.29 3.76
N LEU A 55 11.37 15.62 2.51
CA LEU A 55 9.99 15.76 2.06
C LEU A 55 9.37 14.38 1.85
N THR A 56 8.34 14.06 2.64
CA THR A 56 7.52 12.86 2.46
C THR A 56 6.17 13.24 1.86
N PRO A 57 5.88 12.89 0.59
CA PRO A 57 4.59 13.22 -0.01
C PRO A 57 3.44 12.52 0.72
N ALA A 58 2.26 13.12 0.68
CA ALA A 58 1.06 12.53 1.27
C ALA A 58 0.81 11.11 0.73
N LEU A 59 0.33 10.22 1.61
CA LEU A 59 0.02 8.81 1.35
C LEU A 59 1.24 7.89 1.10
N TRP A 60 2.47 8.38 1.26
CA TRP A 60 3.65 7.52 1.24
C TRP A 60 3.86 6.89 2.61
N PHE A 61 4.00 5.57 2.63
CA PHE A 61 4.35 4.88 3.87
C PHE A 61 5.84 5.07 4.13
N HIS A 62 6.19 5.23 5.39
CA HIS A 62 7.58 5.37 5.80
C HIS A 62 7.84 4.63 7.10
N THR A 63 9.04 4.05 7.21
CA THR A 63 9.55 3.47 8.44
C THR A 63 10.85 4.17 8.78
N VAL A 64 10.97 4.64 10.02
CA VAL A 64 12.18 5.30 10.54
C VAL A 64 12.83 4.38 11.56
N ILE A 65 14.13 4.15 11.38
CA ILE A 65 14.98 3.43 12.34
C ILE A 65 16.10 4.37 12.73
N SER A 66 16.17 4.73 14.00
CA SER A 66 17.25 5.57 14.53
C SER A 66 18.40 4.67 14.98
N GLU A 67 19.61 4.90 14.46
CA GLU A 67 20.82 4.20 14.95
C GLU A 67 21.32 4.84 16.25
N GLU A 68 21.08 6.14 16.38
CA GLU A 68 21.50 6.95 17.53
C GLU A 68 20.29 7.63 18.17
N PHE A 69 20.51 8.32 19.28
CA PHE A 69 19.50 9.20 19.84
C PHE A 69 19.28 10.39 18.90
N VAL A 70 18.09 10.45 18.28
CA VAL A 70 17.72 11.49 17.32
C VAL A 70 16.50 12.26 17.79
N VAL A 71 16.60 13.59 17.78
CA VAL A 71 15.46 14.49 17.93
C VAL A 71 15.10 15.05 16.56
N GLY A 72 13.93 14.65 16.06
CA GLY A 72 13.39 15.09 14.79
C GLY A 72 12.09 15.87 14.97
N GLU A 73 11.88 16.84 14.11
CA GLU A 73 10.63 17.60 13.96
C GLU A 73 10.04 17.24 12.60
N ASN A 74 8.72 17.14 12.55
CA ASN A 74 7.99 16.91 11.32
C ASN A 74 6.85 17.93 11.23
N SER A 75 6.76 18.62 10.09
CA SER A 75 5.71 19.58 9.83
C SER A 75 4.81 19.06 8.71
N PHE A 76 3.52 18.99 8.99
CA PHE A 76 2.53 18.54 8.01
C PHE A 76 1.84 19.73 7.35
N GLN A 77 1.80 19.71 6.02
CA GLN A 77 1.10 20.73 5.24
C GLN A 77 -0.08 20.11 4.47
N LYS A 78 -1.21 20.82 4.47
CA LYS A 78 -2.37 20.47 3.65
C LYS A 78 -2.07 20.75 2.18
N HIS A 79 -2.23 19.73 1.33
CA HIS A 79 -2.01 19.81 -0.12
C HIS A 79 -3.31 19.89 -0.93
N LEU A 80 -4.45 19.63 -0.30
CA LEU A 80 -5.79 19.78 -0.86
C LEU A 80 -6.49 21.02 -0.25
N PRO A 81 -7.59 21.50 -0.86
CA PRO A 81 -8.46 22.49 -0.23
C PRO A 81 -8.93 22.03 1.15
N TRP A 82 -9.11 22.99 2.07
CA TRP A 82 -9.39 22.72 3.48
C TRP A 82 -10.62 21.84 3.69
N GLU A 83 -11.63 22.01 2.85
CA GLU A 83 -12.94 21.33 2.91
C GLU A 83 -12.84 19.83 2.60
N ARG A 84 -11.69 19.36 2.11
CA ARG A 84 -11.45 17.94 1.83
C ARG A 84 -10.97 17.15 3.05
N TYR A 85 -10.51 17.84 4.10
CA TYR A 85 -10.02 17.22 5.33
C TYR A 85 -11.10 17.15 6.40
N ASP A 86 -11.01 16.15 7.27
CA ASP A 86 -11.85 16.05 8.46
C ASP A 86 -11.47 17.17 9.45
N THR A 87 -12.45 17.97 9.87
CA THR A 87 -12.23 19.09 10.81
C THR A 87 -11.90 18.63 12.22
N THR A 88 -12.16 17.37 12.54
CA THR A 88 -11.85 16.74 13.83
C THR A 88 -10.50 16.00 13.83
N ASP A 89 -9.79 15.99 12.70
CA ASP A 89 -8.47 15.38 12.60
C ASP A 89 -7.37 16.34 13.04
N THR A 90 -6.86 16.13 14.25
CA THR A 90 -5.75 16.90 14.82
C THR A 90 -4.38 16.37 14.39
N CYS A 91 -4.30 15.13 13.90
CA CYS A 91 -3.03 14.44 13.66
C CYS A 91 -2.71 14.26 12.17
N GLY A 92 -3.66 14.53 11.27
CA GLY A 92 -3.50 14.34 9.83
C GLY A 92 -3.57 12.87 9.39
N ASN A 93 -4.14 12.00 10.22
CA ASN A 93 -4.22 10.56 9.99
C ASN A 93 -5.59 10.09 9.50
N ARG A 94 -6.62 10.96 9.57
CA ARG A 94 -7.94 10.60 9.07
C ARG A 94 -7.99 10.73 7.56
N ASP A 95 -8.76 9.86 6.95
CA ASP A 95 -9.01 9.91 5.53
C ASP A 95 -9.69 11.24 5.13
N PRO A 96 -9.44 11.74 3.91
CA PRO A 96 -10.24 12.82 3.35
C PRO A 96 -11.74 12.50 3.40
N VAL A 97 -12.58 13.51 3.64
CA VAL A 97 -14.03 13.34 3.84
C VAL A 97 -14.68 12.55 2.70
N ALA A 98 -14.22 12.76 1.46
CA ALA A 98 -14.71 12.03 0.29
C ALA A 98 -14.41 10.52 0.37
N THR A 99 -13.22 10.15 0.85
CA THR A 99 -12.83 8.75 1.05
C THR A 99 -13.69 8.11 2.13
N SER A 100 -13.86 8.75 3.29
CA SER A 100 -14.70 8.21 4.37
C SER A 100 -16.14 7.98 3.91
N ARG A 101 -16.72 8.91 3.13
CA ARG A 101 -18.06 8.75 2.55
C ARG A 101 -18.11 7.60 1.54
N ALA A 102 -17.10 7.45 0.70
CA ALA A 102 -17.04 6.36 -0.28
C ALA A 102 -16.99 4.99 0.39
N VAL A 103 -16.21 4.85 1.47
CA VAL A 103 -16.14 3.62 2.28
C VAL A 103 -17.51 3.31 2.90
N GLN A 104 -18.19 4.30 3.49
CA GLN A 104 -19.54 4.09 4.05
C GLN A 104 -20.56 3.62 3.00
N ILE A 105 -20.48 4.13 1.77
CA ILE A 105 -21.36 3.69 0.67
C ILE A 105 -21.01 2.25 0.26
N LEU A 106 -19.72 1.92 0.19
CA LEU A 106 -19.26 0.57 -0.11
C LEU A 106 -19.75 -0.44 0.94
N ASP A 107 -19.64 -0.11 2.22
CA ASP A 107 -20.13 -0.97 3.31
C ASP A 107 -21.64 -1.23 3.19
N ARG A 108 -22.42 -0.24 2.77
CA ARG A 108 -23.86 -0.41 2.50
C ARG A 108 -24.10 -1.36 1.33
N ALA A 109 -23.35 -1.22 0.24
CA ALA A 109 -23.46 -2.10 -0.92
C ALA A 109 -23.08 -3.55 -0.56
N LEU A 110 -22.04 -3.75 0.25
CA LEU A 110 -21.63 -5.06 0.73
C LEU A 110 -22.67 -5.70 1.66
N LYS A 111 -23.37 -4.90 2.48
CA LYS A 111 -24.50 -5.40 3.29
C LYS A 111 -25.65 -5.91 2.42
N THR A 112 -26.00 -5.21 1.34
CA THR A 112 -27.01 -5.70 0.39
C THR A 112 -26.57 -7.01 -0.27
N LEU A 113 -25.30 -7.12 -0.64
CA LEU A 113 -24.79 -8.35 -1.26
C LEU A 113 -24.78 -9.55 -0.29
N ALA A 114 -24.72 -9.28 1.02
CA ALA A 114 -24.77 -10.32 2.05
C ALA A 114 -26.12 -11.04 2.16
N GLU A 115 -27.18 -10.53 1.50
CA GLU A 115 -28.47 -11.20 1.40
C GLU A 115 -28.44 -12.42 0.45
N LEU A 116 -27.42 -12.51 -0.40
CA LEU A 116 -27.23 -13.64 -1.32
C LEU A 116 -26.51 -14.82 -0.65
N PRO A 117 -26.70 -16.05 -1.16
CA PRO A 117 -25.88 -17.19 -0.77
C PRO A 117 -24.38 -16.92 -1.02
N GLU A 118 -23.53 -17.55 -0.22
CA GLU A 118 -22.08 -17.30 -0.20
C GLU A 118 -21.42 -17.36 -1.59
N GLU A 119 -21.71 -18.38 -2.38
CA GLU A 119 -21.14 -18.55 -3.73
C GLU A 119 -21.49 -17.38 -4.67
N TYR A 120 -22.73 -16.87 -4.57
CA TYR A 120 -23.19 -15.74 -5.37
C TYR A 120 -22.54 -14.45 -4.90
N ARG A 121 -22.46 -14.24 -3.58
CA ARG A 121 -21.79 -13.09 -2.99
C ARG A 121 -20.33 -13.01 -3.41
N ASP A 122 -19.61 -14.13 -3.40
CA ASP A 122 -18.20 -14.19 -3.79
C ASP A 122 -18.00 -13.85 -5.28
N PHE A 123 -18.83 -14.43 -6.15
CA PHE A 123 -18.80 -14.15 -7.58
C PHE A 123 -19.05 -12.65 -7.87
N TYR A 124 -20.11 -12.08 -7.30
CA TYR A 124 -20.46 -10.68 -7.52
C TYR A 124 -19.46 -9.72 -6.87
N THR A 125 -18.87 -10.08 -5.73
CA THR A 125 -17.77 -9.32 -5.13
C THR A 125 -16.57 -9.25 -6.07
N CYS A 126 -16.17 -10.37 -6.67
CA CYS A 126 -15.09 -10.40 -7.66
C CYS A 126 -15.39 -9.51 -8.88
N GLN A 127 -16.65 -9.49 -9.32
CA GLN A 127 -17.10 -8.61 -10.40
C GLN A 127 -17.01 -7.13 -10.01
N MET A 128 -17.45 -6.76 -8.79
CA MET A 128 -17.35 -5.39 -8.27
C MET A 128 -15.89 -4.92 -8.17
N VAL A 129 -14.99 -5.78 -7.66
CA VAL A 129 -13.55 -5.48 -7.60
C VAL A 129 -12.99 -5.21 -9.00
N SER A 130 -13.36 -6.02 -9.99
CA SER A 130 -12.94 -5.82 -11.38
C SER A 130 -13.47 -4.50 -11.94
N HIS A 131 -14.73 -4.16 -11.66
CA HIS A 131 -15.33 -2.89 -12.07
C HIS A 131 -14.62 -1.67 -11.47
N ILE A 132 -14.25 -1.73 -10.18
CA ILE A 132 -13.49 -0.68 -9.49
C ILE A 132 -12.10 -0.54 -10.12
N GLN A 133 -11.41 -1.65 -10.38
CA GLN A 133 -10.10 -1.62 -11.05
C GLN A 133 -10.19 -0.97 -12.43
N ASP A 134 -11.24 -1.27 -13.20
CA ASP A 134 -11.40 -0.74 -14.54
C ASP A 134 -11.84 0.73 -14.58
N LYS A 135 -12.64 1.21 -13.63
CA LYS A 135 -13.09 2.61 -13.61
C LYS A 135 -12.19 3.54 -12.80
N ALA A 136 -11.73 3.12 -11.62
CA ALA A 136 -11.06 4.00 -10.67
C ALA A 136 -9.54 3.98 -10.76
N TYR A 137 -8.90 2.88 -11.18
CA TYR A 137 -7.44 2.85 -11.22
C TYR A 137 -6.91 3.74 -12.34
N SER A 138 -5.91 4.54 -12.00
CA SER A 138 -5.19 5.36 -12.97
C SER A 138 -4.52 4.49 -14.03
N LYS A 139 -4.28 5.06 -15.23
CA LYS A 139 -3.56 4.37 -16.32
C LYS A 139 -2.21 3.81 -15.86
N ARG A 140 -1.55 4.47 -14.91
CA ARG A 140 -0.27 4.05 -14.32
C ARG A 140 -0.39 2.76 -13.51
N ILE A 141 -1.40 2.66 -12.64
CA ILE A 141 -1.61 1.46 -11.81
C ILE A 141 -2.07 0.29 -12.70
N LYS A 142 -2.96 0.52 -13.66
CA LYS A 142 -3.43 -0.49 -14.63
C LYS A 142 -2.29 -1.14 -15.43
N LYS A 143 -1.30 -0.36 -15.87
CA LYS A 143 -0.09 -0.90 -16.54
C LYS A 143 0.72 -1.79 -15.61
N ARG A 144 0.91 -1.37 -14.36
CA ARG A 144 1.64 -2.13 -13.32
C ARG A 144 0.97 -3.47 -12.99
N THR A 145 -0.36 -3.49 -12.82
CA THR A 145 -1.11 -4.73 -12.57
C THR A 145 -1.10 -5.66 -13.79
N LYS A 146 -1.25 -5.15 -15.02
CA LYS A 146 -1.13 -5.98 -16.23
C LYS A 146 0.27 -6.60 -16.38
N PHE A 147 1.32 -5.81 -16.13
CA PHE A 147 2.70 -6.29 -16.17
C PHE A 147 2.97 -7.35 -15.10
N SER A 148 2.53 -7.13 -13.86
CA SER A 148 2.64 -8.10 -12.75
C SER A 148 1.88 -9.40 -13.03
N LYS A 149 0.65 -9.34 -13.57
CA LYS A 149 -0.11 -10.53 -13.99
C LYS A 149 0.64 -11.31 -15.09
N LYS A 150 1.19 -10.64 -16.11
CA LYS A 150 1.98 -11.28 -17.18
C LYS A 150 3.24 -11.97 -16.64
N LEU A 151 3.94 -11.33 -15.70
CA LEU A 151 5.11 -11.91 -15.01
C LEU A 151 4.75 -13.14 -14.16
N LYS A 152 3.64 -13.10 -13.41
CA LYS A 152 3.16 -14.25 -12.64
C LYS A 152 2.77 -15.40 -13.55
N ILE A 153 2.03 -15.15 -14.64
CA ILE A 153 1.67 -16.16 -15.64
C ILE A 153 2.92 -16.83 -16.22
N ASN A 154 3.91 -16.04 -16.63
CA ASN A 154 5.16 -16.58 -17.18
C ASN A 154 5.92 -17.43 -16.15
N LYS A 155 5.97 -17.03 -14.87
CA LYS A 155 6.62 -17.81 -13.81
C LYS A 155 5.86 -19.10 -13.47
N THR A 156 4.53 -19.06 -13.44
CA THR A 156 3.69 -20.24 -13.20
C THR A 156 3.78 -21.24 -14.36
N GLN A 157 3.76 -20.76 -15.61
CA GLN A 157 3.98 -21.57 -16.82
C GLN A 157 5.38 -22.21 -16.81
N LEU A 158 6.42 -21.44 -16.45
CA LEU A 158 7.80 -21.96 -16.33
C LEU A 158 7.96 -22.99 -15.20
N LYS A 159 7.21 -22.85 -14.11
CA LYS A 159 7.17 -23.83 -13.01
C LYS A 159 6.45 -25.11 -13.45
N TYR A 160 5.29 -24.99 -14.13
CA TYR A 160 4.57 -26.12 -14.70
C TYR A 160 5.43 -26.91 -15.70
N LEU A 161 6.12 -26.22 -16.61
CA LEU A 161 7.02 -26.86 -17.59
C LEU A 161 8.16 -27.61 -16.90
N LYS A 162 8.74 -27.05 -15.83
CA LYS A 162 9.80 -27.72 -15.05
C LYS A 162 9.29 -28.94 -14.28
N THR A 163 8.08 -28.87 -13.71
CA THR A 163 7.49 -29.99 -12.98
C THR A 163 7.10 -31.14 -13.91
N VAL A 164 6.60 -30.84 -15.12
CA VAL A 164 6.27 -31.86 -16.13
C VAL A 164 7.52 -32.55 -16.69
N THR A 165 8.64 -31.84 -16.85
CA THR A 165 9.92 -32.46 -17.25
C THR A 165 10.59 -33.30 -16.16
N SER A 166 10.24 -33.12 -14.89
CA SER A 166 10.80 -33.90 -13.76
C SER A 166 9.97 -35.12 -13.37
N ILE A 167 8.81 -35.34 -13.99
CA ILE A 167 7.94 -36.51 -13.75
C ILE A 167 8.16 -37.60 -14.82
N ASN A 168 8.91 -37.31 -15.88
CA ASN A 168 9.27 -38.28 -16.93
C ASN A 168 10.76 -38.66 -16.88
N ILE A 169 11.23 -39.20 -15.75
CA ILE A 169 12.44 -40.04 -15.65
C ILE A 169 12.07 -41.30 -14.90
#